data_AF-A0A2A9M251-F1
#
_entry.id   AF-A0A2A9M251-F1
#
_cell.length_a   1.000
_cell.length_b   1.000
_cell.length_c   1.000
_cell.angle_alpha   90.00
_cell.angle_beta   90.00
_cell.angle_gamma   90.00
#
_symmetry.space_group_name_H-M   'P 1'
#
loop_
_entity.id
_entity.type
_entity.pdbx_description
1 polymer ?
#
loop_
_entity_poly.entity_id
_entity_poly.type
_entity_poly.pdbx_seq_one_letter_code
_entity_poly.pdbx_strand_id
1 'polypeptide(L)'
;MAAALATAAQRAAGPLSPAVSSRLFSFFRLSRPARAPSTGPALSTDPLERNVPMKEILQPLWVLEPPNFLRRPVWRQFWEAQFANRSFFFFGNAWTSAAAFALFIWWSRVFDPPPKERLDRYWLNSPKFRILSAFHNPGKRPGLKISLMTYEARYCFRGLDHPFTLNEMKDFLYKLREQYLVHKYTGIQFPFVFRQYNRVSTPGTLEVHTAPALQQAPHFHEHAEGAEGYH
;
A
#
# COMPACT_ATOMS: atom_id res chain seq x y z
N MET A 1 -56.76 -21.33 20.08
CA MET A 1 -57.33 -20.01 19.75
C MET A 1 -56.76 -19.62 18.39
N ALA A 2 -57.34 -20.11 17.29
CA ALA A 2 -58.54 -19.62 16.59
C ALA A 2 -58.24 -18.34 15.78
N ALA A 3 -58.51 -18.45 14.46
CA ALA A 3 -58.56 -17.42 13.41
C ALA A 3 -57.20 -16.92 12.86
N ALA A 4 -56.96 -16.76 11.55
CA ALA A 4 -57.78 -17.00 10.36
C ALA A 4 -56.88 -17.10 9.11
N LEU A 5 -57.33 -17.92 8.16
CA LEU A 5 -56.90 -17.97 6.76
C LEU A 5 -57.22 -16.66 6.03
N ALA A 6 -56.34 -16.22 5.12
CA ALA A 6 -56.75 -15.66 3.83
C ALA A 6 -55.57 -15.63 2.84
N THR A 7 -55.66 -16.55 1.89
CA THR A 7 -55.04 -16.60 0.57
C THR A 7 -55.05 -15.27 -0.20
N ALA A 8 -53.93 -14.92 -0.81
CA ALA A 8 -53.88 -14.06 -2.00
C ALA A 8 -52.74 -14.53 -2.92
N ALA A 9 -53.06 -15.49 -3.79
CA ALA A 9 -52.21 -15.86 -4.91
C ALA A 9 -52.78 -15.17 -6.15
N GLN A 10 -52.03 -14.22 -6.71
CA GLN A 10 -52.32 -13.68 -8.03
C GLN A 10 -51.10 -13.92 -8.91
N ARG A 11 -51.23 -14.98 -9.71
CA ARG A 11 -50.26 -15.42 -10.70
C ARG A 11 -50.52 -14.67 -12.00
N ALA A 12 -49.45 -14.07 -12.51
CA ALA A 12 -49.08 -13.80 -13.90
C ALA A 12 -50.13 -14.01 -15.00
N ALA A 13 -50.32 -12.97 -15.82
CA ALA A 13 -50.46 -13.13 -17.27
C ALA A 13 -50.05 -11.83 -17.99
N GLY A 14 -48.96 -11.88 -18.74
CA GLY A 14 -48.80 -11.14 -20.00
C GLY A 14 -48.60 -12.18 -21.10
N PRO A 15 -49.05 -11.92 -22.34
CA PRO A 15 -48.10 -11.37 -23.31
C PRO A 15 -48.68 -10.42 -24.40
N LEU A 16 -47.82 -9.50 -24.87
CA LEU A 16 -47.48 -9.07 -26.26
C LEU A 16 -48.59 -9.21 -27.33
N SER A 17 -48.97 -8.21 -28.14
CA SER A 17 -48.18 -7.37 -29.08
C SER A 17 -49.13 -6.38 -29.84
N PRO A 18 -48.77 -5.69 -30.94
CA PRO A 18 -48.55 -4.24 -31.03
C PRO A 18 -49.63 -3.49 -31.84
N ALA A 19 -49.81 -2.19 -31.62
CA ALA A 19 -50.55 -1.36 -32.55
C ALA A 19 -49.96 0.05 -32.65
N VAL A 20 -49.51 0.33 -33.87
CA VAL A 20 -49.19 1.62 -34.45
C VAL A 20 -50.32 2.63 -34.18
N SER A 21 -50.01 3.83 -33.69
CA SER A 21 -50.44 5.09 -34.32
C SER A 21 -50.01 6.32 -33.52
N SER A 22 -49.47 7.27 -34.28
CA SER A 22 -49.22 8.69 -34.04
C SER A 22 -50.23 9.47 -33.20
N ARG A 23 -49.73 10.50 -32.49
CA ARG A 23 -50.23 11.91 -32.32
C ARG A 23 -49.89 12.41 -30.91
N LEU A 24 -48.96 13.37 -30.80
CA LEU A 24 -49.18 14.83 -30.68
C LEU A 24 -49.85 15.25 -29.36
N PHE A 25 -49.04 15.95 -28.56
CA PHE A 25 -49.31 17.04 -27.60
C PHE A 25 -50.45 16.97 -26.56
N SER A 26 -50.06 17.47 -25.39
CA SER A 26 -50.85 18.13 -24.33
C SER A 26 -51.77 17.24 -23.49
N PHE A 27 -51.57 17.27 -22.15
CA PHE A 27 -52.40 18.07 -21.25
C PHE A 27 -51.80 18.03 -19.84
N PHE A 28 -51.37 19.21 -19.36
CA PHE A 28 -51.21 19.47 -17.93
C PHE A 28 -52.53 19.16 -17.22
N ARG A 29 -52.56 18.13 -16.38
CA ARG A 29 -53.72 17.83 -15.54
C ARG A 29 -53.50 18.46 -14.17
N LEU A 30 -54.01 19.68 -14.00
CA LEU A 30 -54.14 20.35 -12.70
C LEU A 30 -55.03 19.49 -11.78
N SER A 31 -54.43 18.87 -10.76
CA SER A 31 -55.14 18.34 -9.61
C SER A 31 -55.49 19.51 -8.68
N ARG A 32 -56.78 19.85 -8.63
CA ARG A 32 -57.35 20.82 -7.71
C ARG A 32 -57.42 20.17 -6.31
N PRO A 33 -56.74 20.66 -5.27
CA PRO A 33 -56.97 20.15 -3.92
C PRO A 33 -58.30 20.67 -3.40
N ALA A 34 -59.14 19.75 -2.93
CA ALA A 34 -60.38 20.05 -2.23
C ALA A 34 -60.08 20.77 -0.91
N ARG A 35 -60.78 21.89 -0.68
CA ARG A 35 -60.64 22.73 0.51
C ARG A 35 -61.43 22.10 1.67
N ALA A 36 -60.71 21.47 2.60
CA ALA A 36 -61.26 21.16 3.92
C ALA A 36 -61.21 22.42 4.80
N PRO A 37 -62.22 22.68 5.66
CA PRO A 37 -62.18 23.81 6.58
C PRO A 37 -61.31 23.44 7.78
N SER A 38 -60.06 23.86 7.77
CA SER A 38 -59.22 23.85 8.97
C SER A 38 -59.33 25.22 9.64
N THR A 39 -59.98 25.26 10.79
CA THR A 39 -59.70 26.22 11.86
C THR A 39 -58.24 26.00 12.29
N GLY A 40 -57.31 26.68 11.62
CA GLY A 40 -55.90 26.75 11.97
C GLY A 40 -55.62 27.97 12.86
N PRO A 41 -54.54 27.94 13.66
CA PRO A 41 -54.13 29.08 14.47
C PRO A 41 -53.84 30.29 13.58
N ALA A 42 -54.13 31.49 14.10
CA ALA A 42 -53.91 32.75 13.42
C ALA A 42 -52.48 32.82 12.83
N LEU A 43 -52.37 33.23 11.56
CA LEU A 43 -51.09 33.57 10.94
C LEU A 43 -50.48 34.74 11.74
N SER A 44 -49.53 34.44 12.62
CA SER A 44 -48.64 35.43 13.18
C SER A 44 -47.77 35.97 12.04
N THR A 45 -48.08 37.16 11.54
CA THR A 45 -47.26 37.93 10.60
C THR A 45 -46.07 38.60 11.30
N ASP A 46 -45.46 37.88 12.24
CA ASP A 46 -44.28 38.37 12.92
C ASP A 46 -43.07 38.21 11.98
N PRO A 47 -42.21 39.23 11.85
CA PRO A 47 -41.04 39.15 10.97
C PRO A 47 -40.13 37.99 11.40
N LEU A 48 -39.57 37.27 10.42
CA LEU A 48 -38.65 36.17 10.66
C LEU A 48 -37.29 36.72 11.12
N GLU A 49 -37.10 36.84 12.43
CA GLU A 49 -35.86 37.33 13.05
C GLU A 49 -34.71 36.30 13.05
N ARG A 50 -35.02 35.01 12.87
CA ARG A 50 -34.03 33.92 12.97
C ARG A 50 -33.29 33.74 11.64
N ASN A 51 -31.95 33.77 11.68
CA ASN A 51 -31.12 33.35 10.56
C ASN A 51 -31.29 31.84 10.31
N VAL A 52 -32.01 31.47 9.25
CA VAL A 52 -32.29 30.07 8.88
C VAL A 52 -31.10 29.52 8.07
N PRO A 53 -30.34 28.56 8.61
CA PRO A 53 -29.19 28.01 7.91
C PRO A 53 -29.63 27.11 6.75
N MET A 54 -28.84 27.08 5.66
CA MET A 54 -29.16 26.34 4.43
C MET A 54 -29.35 24.83 4.64
N LYS A 55 -28.70 24.24 5.66
CA LYS A 55 -28.86 22.82 6.03
C LYS A 55 -30.26 22.45 6.52
N GLU A 56 -31.07 23.43 6.92
CA GLU A 56 -32.48 23.21 7.30
C GLU A 56 -33.38 23.21 6.06
N ILE A 57 -32.94 23.82 4.96
CA ILE A 57 -33.70 23.98 3.71
C ILE A 57 -33.36 22.86 2.73
N LEU A 58 -32.06 22.66 2.50
CA LEU A 58 -31.54 21.67 1.56
C LEU A 58 -30.85 20.56 2.33
N GLN A 59 -31.50 19.39 2.36
CA GLN A 59 -30.90 18.18 2.90
C GLN A 59 -30.02 17.54 1.82
N PRO A 60 -28.69 17.48 1.99
CA PRO A 60 -27.83 16.79 1.06
C PRO A 60 -28.07 15.28 1.14
N LEU A 61 -27.90 14.61 0.01
CA LEU A 61 -27.91 13.14 -0.02
C LEU A 61 -26.66 12.61 0.69
N TRP A 62 -26.80 11.45 1.34
CA TRP A 62 -25.67 10.74 1.91
C TRP A 62 -24.93 9.96 0.81
N VAL A 63 -23.73 10.43 0.43
CA VAL A 63 -22.93 9.87 -0.67
C VAL A 63 -21.53 9.41 -0.22
N LEU A 64 -21.15 9.69 1.04
CA LEU A 64 -19.85 9.25 1.59
C LEU A 64 -19.73 7.73 1.65
N GLU A 65 -20.83 7.05 1.96
CA GLU A 65 -20.90 5.60 2.01
C GLU A 65 -21.78 5.07 0.87
N PRO A 66 -21.39 3.96 0.21
CA PRO A 66 -22.16 3.40 -0.88
C PRO A 66 -23.52 2.87 -0.38
N PRO A 67 -24.60 2.99 -1.18
CA PRO A 67 -25.91 2.51 -0.78
C PRO A 67 -25.98 0.97 -0.72
N ASN A 68 -26.55 0.43 0.35
CA ASN A 68 -26.83 -1.00 0.48
C ASN A 68 -28.25 -1.32 -0.04
N PHE A 69 -28.36 -1.68 -1.32
CA PHE A 69 -29.64 -2.03 -1.96
C PHE A 69 -30.25 -3.34 -1.44
N LEU A 70 -29.41 -4.28 -1.00
CA LEU A 70 -29.85 -5.59 -0.50
C LEU A 70 -30.43 -5.49 0.93
N ARG A 71 -30.25 -4.36 1.63
CA ARG A 71 -30.72 -4.13 3.01
C ARG A 71 -30.28 -5.22 4.01
N ARG A 72 -29.18 -5.90 3.70
CA ARG A 72 -28.54 -6.94 4.54
C ARG A 72 -27.10 -6.56 4.84
N PRO A 73 -26.59 -6.78 6.06
CA PRO A 73 -25.18 -6.52 6.36
C PRO A 73 -24.27 -7.50 5.62
N VAL A 74 -23.02 -7.08 5.35
CA VAL A 74 -22.03 -7.84 4.54
C VAL A 74 -21.76 -9.22 5.10
N TRP A 75 -21.63 -9.38 6.43
CA TRP A 75 -21.38 -10.66 7.07
C TRP A 75 -22.52 -11.67 6.82
N ARG A 76 -23.77 -11.18 6.73
CA ARG A 76 -24.93 -12.03 6.48
C ARG A 76 -25.00 -12.45 5.02
N GLN A 77 -24.64 -11.55 4.09
CA GLN A 77 -24.48 -11.89 2.67
C GLN A 77 -23.38 -12.95 2.49
N PHE A 78 -22.26 -12.83 3.21
CA PHE A 78 -21.19 -13.82 3.22
C PHE A 78 -21.67 -15.18 3.74
N TRP A 79 -22.44 -15.19 4.84
CA TRP A 79 -23.01 -16.41 5.42
C TRP A 79 -24.02 -17.09 4.49
N GLU A 80 -24.96 -16.32 3.92
CA GLU A 80 -25.97 -16.82 2.98
C GLU A 80 -25.30 -17.39 1.71
N ALA A 81 -24.21 -16.77 1.22
CA ALA A 81 -23.45 -17.28 0.08
C ALA A 81 -22.80 -18.64 0.33
N GLN A 82 -22.51 -19.03 1.57
CA GLN A 82 -21.95 -20.36 1.87
C GLN A 82 -22.92 -21.49 1.48
N PHE A 83 -24.23 -21.23 1.58
CA PHE A 83 -25.26 -22.20 1.27
C PHE A 83 -25.76 -22.11 -0.18
N ALA A 84 -25.27 -21.13 -0.95
CA ALA A 84 -25.56 -21.02 -2.38
C ALA A 84 -24.62 -21.92 -3.20
N ASN A 85 -25.13 -22.43 -4.33
CA ASN A 85 -24.36 -23.33 -5.18
C ASN A 85 -23.17 -22.59 -5.83
N ARG A 86 -22.00 -23.24 -5.88
CA ARG A 86 -20.72 -22.72 -6.43
C ARG A 86 -20.10 -21.52 -5.67
N SER A 87 -20.52 -21.24 -4.44
CA SER A 87 -19.99 -20.13 -3.63
C SER A 87 -19.57 -20.54 -2.21
N PHE A 88 -19.33 -21.83 -2.00
CA PHE A 88 -18.88 -22.35 -0.72
C PHE A 88 -17.41 -21.99 -0.45
N PHE A 89 -17.17 -21.34 0.68
CA PHE A 89 -15.87 -20.92 1.19
C PHE A 89 -15.02 -20.21 0.13
N PHE A 90 -13.83 -20.73 -0.25
CA PHE A 90 -12.98 -20.15 -1.30
C PHE A 90 -13.26 -20.71 -2.71
N PHE A 91 -14.24 -21.59 -2.88
CA PHE A 91 -14.58 -22.15 -4.19
C PHE A 91 -15.50 -21.20 -4.97
N GLY A 92 -15.28 -21.12 -6.28
CA GLY A 92 -16.02 -20.23 -7.19
C GLY A 92 -15.31 -18.90 -7.43
N ASN A 93 -16.01 -17.98 -8.08
CA ASN A 93 -15.51 -16.68 -8.51
C ASN A 93 -16.30 -15.49 -7.91
N ALA A 94 -17.09 -15.75 -6.86
CA ALA A 94 -17.80 -14.70 -6.13
C ALA A 94 -16.82 -13.88 -5.26
N TRP A 95 -17.21 -12.67 -4.88
CA TRP A 95 -16.41 -11.84 -3.97
C TRP A 95 -16.24 -12.49 -2.59
N THR A 96 -17.21 -13.31 -2.16
CA THR A 96 -17.14 -14.09 -0.92
C THR A 96 -16.02 -15.13 -0.99
N SER A 97 -15.83 -15.76 -2.15
CA SER A 97 -14.75 -16.71 -2.40
C SER A 97 -13.38 -16.03 -2.34
N ALA A 98 -13.25 -14.84 -2.93
CA ALA A 98 -12.02 -14.04 -2.84
C ALA A 98 -11.71 -13.60 -1.40
N ALA A 99 -12.73 -13.17 -0.65
CA ALA A 99 -12.58 -12.80 0.76
C ALA A 99 -12.19 -14.00 1.63
N ALA A 100 -12.82 -15.16 1.42
CA ALA A 100 -12.48 -16.39 2.12
C ALA A 100 -11.06 -16.88 1.78
N PHE A 101 -10.64 -16.75 0.52
CA PHE A 101 -9.26 -17.06 0.11
C PHE A 101 -8.26 -16.12 0.78
N ALA A 102 -8.53 -14.81 0.82
CA ALA A 102 -7.69 -13.84 1.51
C ALA A 102 -7.56 -14.14 3.02
N LEU A 103 -8.66 -14.51 3.67
CA LEU A 103 -8.65 -14.95 5.07
C LEU A 103 -7.90 -16.27 5.25
N PHE A 104 -8.03 -17.21 4.31
CA PHE A 104 -7.32 -18.49 4.35
C PHE A 104 -5.81 -18.30 4.23
N ILE A 105 -5.35 -17.48 3.29
CA ILE A 105 -3.91 -17.20 3.16
C ILE A 105 -3.37 -16.40 4.35
N TRP A 106 -4.18 -15.51 4.94
CA TRP A 106 -3.82 -14.78 6.16
C TRP A 106 -3.75 -15.69 7.39
N TRP A 107 -4.67 -16.65 7.51
CA TRP A 107 -4.64 -17.68 8.55
C TRP A 107 -3.50 -18.68 8.35
N SER A 108 -3.03 -18.85 7.12
CA SER A 108 -1.89 -19.69 6.80
C SER A 108 -0.56 -19.06 7.24
N ARG A 109 0.41 -19.91 7.55
CA ARG A 109 1.77 -19.52 7.99
C ARG A 109 2.63 -18.81 6.94
N VAL A 110 2.13 -18.65 5.71
CA VAL A 110 2.93 -18.17 4.56
C VAL A 110 3.23 -16.67 4.67
N PHE A 111 2.34 -15.90 5.29
CA PHE A 111 2.51 -14.45 5.48
C PHE A 111 3.04 -14.07 6.87
N ASP A 112 3.26 -15.05 7.74
CA ASP A 112 3.87 -14.81 9.04
C ASP A 112 5.34 -14.38 8.90
N PRO A 113 5.86 -13.57 9.84
CA PRO A 113 7.28 -13.26 9.89
C PRO A 113 8.15 -14.53 9.98
N PRO A 114 9.31 -14.56 9.31
CA PRO A 114 10.20 -15.71 9.37
C PRO A 114 10.77 -15.91 10.78
N PRO A 115 11.05 -17.16 11.20
CA PRO A 115 11.70 -17.44 12.47
C PRO A 115 13.15 -16.96 12.48
N LYS A 116 13.74 -16.82 13.68
CA LYS A 116 15.09 -16.29 13.88
C LYS A 116 16.17 -17.04 13.10
N GLU A 117 16.04 -18.36 13.01
CA GLU A 117 16.90 -19.26 12.24
C GLU A 117 16.97 -18.96 10.72
N ARG A 118 16.03 -18.15 10.17
CA ARG A 118 15.92 -17.85 8.73
C ARG A 118 16.02 -16.36 8.41
N LEU A 119 16.30 -15.51 9.39
CA LEU A 119 16.32 -14.04 9.19
C LEU A 119 17.38 -13.59 8.18
N ASP A 120 18.56 -14.20 8.20
CA ASP A 120 19.68 -13.91 7.29
C ASP A 120 19.39 -14.30 5.83
N ARG A 121 18.41 -15.18 5.57
CA ARG A 121 18.09 -15.64 4.22
C ARG A 121 17.50 -14.53 3.35
N TYR A 122 16.71 -13.63 3.94
CA TYR A 122 16.05 -12.55 3.20
C TYR A 122 15.94 -11.27 4.03
N TRP A 123 15.46 -11.36 5.28
CA TRP A 123 15.07 -10.20 6.08
C TRP A 123 16.24 -9.25 6.39
N LEU A 124 17.38 -9.77 6.86
CA LEU A 124 18.55 -8.93 7.23
C LEU A 124 19.17 -8.20 6.03
N ASN A 125 18.88 -8.67 4.82
CA ASN A 125 19.33 -8.06 3.56
C ASN A 125 18.23 -7.28 2.83
N SER A 126 17.02 -7.21 3.39
CA SER A 126 15.87 -6.54 2.79
C SER A 126 16.01 -5.02 2.80
N PRO A 127 15.58 -4.31 1.75
CA PRO A 127 15.55 -2.85 1.75
C PRO A 127 14.67 -2.29 2.88
N LYS A 128 13.52 -2.91 3.16
CA LYS A 128 12.61 -2.49 4.25
C LYS A 128 13.34 -2.50 5.59
N PHE A 129 14.03 -3.59 5.88
CA PHE A 129 14.80 -3.73 7.12
C PHE A 129 15.95 -2.71 7.22
N ARG A 130 16.70 -2.51 6.14
CA ARG A 130 17.82 -1.55 6.10
C ARG A 130 17.37 -0.10 6.30
N ILE A 131 16.26 0.30 5.68
CA ILE A 131 15.68 1.64 5.83
C ILE A 131 15.18 1.84 7.26
N LEU A 132 14.43 0.87 7.81
CA LEU A 132 13.93 0.96 9.19
C LEU A 132 15.08 1.03 10.20
N SER A 133 16.14 0.25 9.97
CA SER A 133 17.33 0.26 10.83
C SER A 133 18.03 1.62 10.81
N ALA A 134 18.15 2.26 9.64
CA ALA A 134 18.74 3.59 9.52
C ALA A 134 17.84 4.68 10.13
N PHE A 135 16.53 4.59 9.93
CA PHE A 135 15.56 5.54 10.45
C PHE A 135 15.49 5.53 11.99
N HIS A 136 15.42 4.34 12.61
CA HIS A 136 15.37 4.21 14.07
C HIS A 136 16.72 4.43 14.77
N ASN A 137 17.82 4.55 14.02
CA ASN A 137 19.13 4.88 14.56
C ASN A 137 19.68 6.18 13.93
N PRO A 138 19.10 7.35 14.27
CA PRO A 138 19.54 8.63 13.73
C PRO A 138 21.04 8.87 13.94
N GLY A 139 21.72 9.37 12.91
CA GLY A 139 23.14 9.73 12.97
C GLY A 139 24.12 8.55 13.08
N LYS A 140 23.64 7.30 13.04
CA LYS A 140 24.47 6.09 13.16
C LYS A 140 24.47 5.29 11.85
N ARG A 141 25.46 4.39 11.72
CA ARG A 141 25.56 3.43 10.61
C ARG A 141 25.25 2.02 11.12
N PRO A 142 24.07 1.44 10.83
CA PRO A 142 23.68 0.15 11.39
C PRO A 142 24.39 -1.05 10.75
N GLY A 143 25.18 -0.86 9.68
CA GLY A 143 25.81 -1.93 8.92
C GLY A 143 26.60 -2.94 9.77
N LEU A 144 27.37 -2.47 10.75
CA LEU A 144 28.12 -3.36 11.65
C LEU A 144 27.19 -4.18 12.57
N LYS A 145 26.14 -3.55 13.11
CA LYS A 145 25.16 -4.23 13.96
C LYS A 145 24.34 -5.25 13.17
N ILE A 146 24.01 -4.96 11.91
CA ILE A 146 23.33 -5.91 11.02
C ILE A 146 24.22 -7.14 10.76
N SER A 147 25.53 -6.96 10.57
CA SER A 147 26.46 -8.10 10.47
C SER A 147 26.46 -8.92 11.77
N LEU A 148 26.52 -8.29 12.95
CA LEU A 148 26.44 -9.02 14.23
C LEU A 148 25.11 -9.76 14.42
N MET A 149 23.98 -9.19 14.01
CA MET A 149 22.69 -9.89 14.01
C MET A 149 22.69 -11.09 13.06
N THR A 150 23.44 -11.01 11.95
CA THR A 150 23.60 -12.14 11.02
C THR A 150 24.42 -13.26 11.67
N TYR A 151 25.48 -12.91 12.42
CA TYR A 151 26.24 -13.85 13.21
C TYR A 151 25.36 -14.54 14.26
N GLU A 152 24.58 -13.76 15.03
CA GLU A 152 23.65 -14.27 16.05
C GLU A 152 22.60 -15.22 15.45
N ALA A 153 21.96 -14.84 14.34
CA ALA A 153 20.94 -15.65 13.66
C ALA A 153 21.45 -17.04 13.29
N ARG A 154 22.71 -17.13 12.87
CA ARG A 154 23.34 -18.37 12.42
C ARG A 154 23.97 -19.17 13.56
N TYR A 155 24.64 -18.50 14.49
CA TYR A 155 25.28 -19.16 15.63
C TYR A 155 24.24 -19.64 16.64
N CYS A 156 23.46 -18.72 17.21
CA CYS A 156 22.59 -19.00 18.36
C CYS A 156 21.30 -19.75 17.99
N PHE A 157 20.75 -19.52 16.80
CA PHE A 157 19.44 -20.06 16.42
C PHE A 157 19.49 -21.17 15.38
N ARG A 158 20.58 -21.29 14.61
CA ARG A 158 20.76 -22.36 13.62
C ARG A 158 21.80 -23.41 14.07
N GLY A 159 22.65 -23.10 15.06
CA GLY A 159 23.68 -24.01 15.55
C GLY A 159 24.90 -24.12 14.63
N LEU A 160 25.23 -23.06 13.88
CA LEU A 160 26.45 -23.02 13.07
C LEU A 160 27.60 -22.41 13.87
N ASP A 161 28.55 -23.24 14.30
CA ASP A 161 29.71 -22.79 15.11
C ASP A 161 30.64 -21.82 14.38
N HIS A 162 30.64 -21.86 13.04
CA HIS A 162 31.42 -20.97 12.17
C HIS A 162 30.47 -20.21 11.22
N PRO A 163 29.82 -19.13 11.70
CA PRO A 163 28.75 -18.50 10.96
C PRO A 163 29.21 -17.64 9.79
N PHE A 164 30.47 -17.18 9.82
CA PHE A 164 31.06 -16.28 8.85
C PHE A 164 32.14 -16.97 8.03
N THR A 165 32.03 -16.81 6.72
CA THR A 165 33.09 -17.08 5.75
C THR A 165 34.15 -15.97 5.76
N LEU A 166 35.27 -16.19 5.08
CA LEU A 166 36.33 -15.17 4.97
C LEU A 166 35.84 -13.86 4.33
N ASN A 167 34.93 -13.95 3.36
CA ASN A 167 34.32 -12.77 2.73
C ASN A 167 33.45 -11.97 3.71
N GLU A 168 32.68 -12.67 4.54
CA GLU A 168 31.84 -12.03 5.57
C GLU A 168 32.69 -11.46 6.70
N MET A 169 33.79 -12.12 7.05
CA MET A 169 34.76 -11.57 8.00
C MET A 169 35.45 -10.32 7.44
N LYS A 170 35.80 -10.31 6.15
CA LYS A 170 36.33 -9.12 5.47
C LYS A 170 35.32 -7.97 5.48
N ASP A 171 34.05 -8.24 5.17
CA ASP A 171 32.98 -7.24 5.22
C ASP A 171 32.75 -6.70 6.65
N PHE A 172 32.78 -7.58 7.66
CA PHE A 172 32.72 -7.19 9.06
C PHE A 172 33.87 -6.24 9.45
N LEU A 173 35.11 -6.60 9.12
CA LEU A 173 36.29 -5.78 9.38
C LEU A 173 36.28 -4.47 8.58
N TYR A 174 35.78 -4.50 7.34
CA TYR A 174 35.62 -3.31 6.52
C TYR A 174 34.64 -2.31 7.16
N LYS A 175 33.48 -2.79 7.62
CA LYS A 175 32.50 -1.98 8.35
C LYS A 175 33.04 -1.45 9.68
N LEU A 176 33.83 -2.25 10.39
CA LEU A 176 34.51 -1.83 11.61
C LEU A 176 35.52 -0.71 11.33
N ARG A 177 36.30 -0.83 10.25
CA ARG A 177 37.22 0.21 9.76
C ARG A 177 36.49 1.48 9.38
N GLU A 178 35.38 1.39 8.63
CA GLU A 178 34.57 2.57 8.28
C GLU A 178 34.05 3.29 9.52
N GLN A 179 33.58 2.54 10.52
CA GLN A 179 33.12 3.12 11.78
C GLN A 179 34.26 3.88 12.48
N TYR A 180 35.45 3.28 12.56
CA TYR A 180 36.62 3.96 13.11
C TYR A 180 36.96 5.24 12.34
N LEU A 181 37.00 5.20 11.00
CA LEU A 181 37.32 6.36 10.17
C LEU A 181 36.30 7.49 10.32
N VAL A 182 35.02 7.16 10.40
CA VAL A 182 33.92 8.13 10.59
C VAL A 182 34.02 8.81 11.94
N HIS A 183 34.48 8.11 12.99
CA HIS A 183 34.72 8.71 14.30
C HIS A 183 36.04 9.49 14.37
N LYS A 184 37.07 9.07 13.64
CA LYS A 184 38.39 9.71 13.62
C LYS A 184 38.42 11.01 12.82
N TYR A 185 37.85 11.00 11.61
CA TYR A 185 37.86 12.14 10.70
C TYR A 185 36.46 12.72 10.59
N THR A 186 36.27 13.90 11.17
CA THR A 186 34.98 14.59 11.16
C THR A 186 34.60 14.95 9.72
N GLY A 187 33.38 14.61 9.34
CA GLY A 187 32.86 14.93 8.02
C GLY A 187 33.42 14.13 6.84
N ILE A 188 34.21 13.07 7.08
CA ILE A 188 34.68 12.18 6.01
C ILE A 188 33.51 11.61 5.18
N GLN A 189 33.71 11.56 3.86
CA GLN A 189 32.71 11.16 2.87
C GLN A 189 33.32 10.23 1.81
N PHE A 190 32.49 9.81 0.86
CA PHE A 190 32.97 9.30 -0.42
C PHE A 190 33.97 10.30 -1.00
N PRO A 191 35.21 9.89 -1.36
CA PRO A 191 35.60 8.55 -1.85
C PRO A 191 36.08 7.52 -0.82
N PHE A 192 36.29 7.88 0.45
CA PHE A 192 37.00 7.01 1.42
C PHE A 192 36.09 6.06 2.20
N VAL A 193 34.84 6.47 2.40
CA VAL A 193 33.78 5.69 3.07
C VAL A 193 32.48 5.83 2.30
N PHE A 194 31.61 4.82 2.34
CA PHE A 194 30.31 4.85 1.67
C PHE A 194 29.31 5.72 2.46
N ARG A 195 29.46 7.04 2.38
CA ARG A 195 28.62 8.04 3.03
C ARG A 195 28.56 9.31 2.19
N GLN A 196 27.35 9.85 2.03
CA GLN A 196 27.07 11.11 1.34
C GLN A 196 26.09 11.93 2.17
N TYR A 197 26.32 13.24 2.25
CA TYR A 197 25.37 14.18 2.83
C TYR A 197 25.59 15.57 2.21
N ASN A 198 24.52 16.35 2.08
CA ASN A 198 24.56 17.62 1.34
C ASN A 198 25.20 18.77 2.12
N ARG A 199 24.96 18.83 3.44
CA ARG A 199 25.44 19.93 4.28
C ARG A 199 26.90 19.73 4.66
N VAL A 200 27.81 20.20 3.82
CA VAL A 200 29.26 20.08 3.98
C VAL A 200 29.90 21.41 4.38
N SER A 201 31.04 21.36 5.07
CA SER A 201 31.84 22.54 5.37
C SER A 201 32.89 22.74 4.28
N THR A 202 32.74 23.79 3.47
CA THR A 202 33.74 24.20 2.46
C THR A 202 34.51 25.42 2.95
N PRO A 203 35.75 25.61 2.48
CA PRO A 203 36.41 26.92 2.61
C PRO A 203 35.57 28.00 1.91
N GLY A 204 35.71 29.26 2.34
CA GLY A 204 34.97 30.39 1.74
C GLY A 204 35.28 30.60 0.25
N THR A 205 36.47 30.20 -0.18
CA THR A 205 36.89 30.17 -1.59
C THR A 205 37.36 28.77 -1.93
N LEU A 206 36.71 28.12 -2.89
CA LEU A 206 37.05 26.76 -3.35
C LEU A 206 37.76 26.85 -4.69
N GLU A 207 39.08 26.65 -4.67
CA GLU A 207 39.90 26.59 -5.88
C GLU A 207 39.72 25.26 -6.62
N VAL A 208 39.75 25.32 -7.96
CA VAL A 208 39.60 24.14 -8.83
C VAL A 208 40.85 24.01 -9.71
N HIS A 209 41.59 22.92 -9.52
CA HIS A 209 42.80 22.60 -10.28
C HIS A 209 42.60 21.33 -11.11
N THR A 210 43.30 21.23 -12.24
CA THR A 210 43.36 20.00 -13.03
C THR A 210 44.27 18.97 -12.35
N ALA A 211 43.80 17.73 -12.26
CA ALA A 211 44.62 16.63 -11.74
C ALA A 211 45.88 16.41 -12.60
N PRO A 212 47.01 15.99 -12.01
CA PRO A 212 48.22 15.68 -12.77
C PRO A 212 47.99 14.49 -13.71
N ALA A 213 48.77 14.41 -14.78
CA ALA A 213 48.78 13.24 -15.65
C ALA A 213 49.09 11.98 -14.83
N LEU A 214 48.46 10.86 -15.20
CA LEU A 214 48.75 9.56 -14.59
C LEU A 214 50.24 9.24 -14.72
N GLN A 215 50.85 8.74 -13.65
CA GLN A 215 52.26 8.37 -13.68
C GLN A 215 52.48 7.25 -14.71
N GLN A 216 53.40 7.47 -15.65
CA GLN A 216 53.79 6.46 -16.62
C GLN A 216 54.55 5.34 -15.91
N ALA A 217 53.95 4.15 -15.90
CA ALA A 217 54.61 2.95 -15.41
C ALA A 217 55.42 2.31 -16.55
N PRO A 218 56.62 1.77 -16.25
CA PRO A 218 57.34 0.93 -17.20
C PRO A 218 56.46 -0.24 -17.65
N HIS A 219 56.34 -0.43 -18.96
CA HIS A 219 55.66 -1.58 -19.55
C HIS A 219 56.49 -2.09 -20.73
N PHE A 220 56.45 -3.41 -20.97
CA PHE A 220 57.12 -4.01 -22.11
C PHE A 220 56.35 -3.72 -23.40
N HIS A 221 57.07 -3.48 -24.49
CA HIS A 221 56.48 -3.44 -25.83
C HIS A 221 56.46 -4.85 -26.41
N GLU A 222 55.29 -5.32 -26.86
CA GLU A 222 55.20 -6.53 -27.66
C GLU A 222 55.81 -6.22 -29.04
N HIS A 223 56.95 -6.85 -29.36
CA HIS A 223 57.57 -6.71 -30.68
C HIS A 223 56.65 -7.35 -31.72
N ALA A 224 55.95 -6.52 -32.50
CA ALA A 224 55.32 -6.97 -33.74
C ALA A 224 56.43 -7.32 -34.74
N GLU A 225 56.91 -8.56 -34.70
CA GLU A 225 57.63 -9.15 -35.83
C GLU A 225 56.65 -9.33 -36.99
N GLY A 226 56.81 -8.55 -38.06
CA GLY A 226 56.05 -8.77 -39.29
C GLY A 226 55.67 -7.53 -40.08
N ALA A 227 56.64 -6.71 -40.48
CA ALA A 227 56.49 -5.84 -41.63
C ALA A 227 57.86 -5.72 -42.33
N GLU A 228 58.26 -6.80 -42.99
CA GLU A 228 59.32 -6.77 -43.99
C GLU A 228 58.95 -5.72 -45.05
N GLY A 229 59.71 -4.63 -45.09
CA GLY A 229 59.75 -3.74 -46.25
C GLY A 229 60.58 -4.40 -47.34
N TYR A 230 59.92 -4.89 -48.38
CA TYR A 230 60.57 -5.18 -49.66
C TYR A 230 60.85 -3.85 -50.37
N HIS A 231 62.13 -3.70 -50.75
CA HIS A 231 62.61 -2.75 -51.75
C HIS A 231 61.97 -3.00 -53.13
#